data_AF-A0A497J1G9-F1
#
_entry.id   AF-A0A497J1G9-F1
#
_cell.length_a   1.000
_cell.length_b   1.000
_cell.length_c   1.000
_cell.angle_alpha   90.00
_cell.angle_beta   90.00
_cell.angle_gamma   90.00
#
_symmetry.space_group_name_H-M   'P 1'
#
loop_
_entity.id
_entity.type
_entity.pdbx_description
1 polymer ?
#
loop_
_entity_poly.entity_id
_entity_poly.type
_entity_poly.pdbx_seq_one_letter_code
_entity_poly.pdbx_strand_id
1 'polypeptide(L)'
;MEMVSMGDFSVILPVHNEERLLLRTFQTICRLDPQEVLVVLDRPADRSEHIIKKIGARYGSNLTFLKIKAKKPFRNHLNVLYQLGINIAENEICLLTQADVALDPKTKRFIPMARHRILFFRCLPYLGWNTIVTLTLSNLPLLKVSGIITLSRELYERYNLIEEVSIPFEKQIGIKIRKHNIPYSYIKTNSWNLRPYIRRRLYRTGKMRRKLGKGSIQTLLLSVLRAQPEVMVGYIKGEGICGSE
;
A
#
# COMPACT_ATOMS: atom_id res chain seq x y z
N MET A 1 15.62 -15.26 -25.86
CA MET A 1 14.95 -14.79 -24.63
C MET A 1 14.94 -13.27 -24.71
N GLU A 2 13.89 -12.68 -25.27
CA GLU A 2 13.78 -11.22 -25.39
C GLU A 2 13.82 -10.62 -23.99
N MET A 3 14.80 -9.74 -23.75
CA MET A 3 14.79 -8.89 -22.58
C MET A 3 13.62 -7.94 -22.73
N VAL A 4 12.48 -8.29 -22.12
CA VAL A 4 11.39 -7.34 -21.90
C VAL A 4 12.02 -6.12 -21.26
N SER A 5 12.01 -5.00 -21.99
CA SER A 5 12.39 -3.68 -21.46
C SER A 5 11.77 -3.56 -20.06
N MET A 6 12.61 -3.44 -19.04
CA MET A 6 12.16 -3.22 -17.68
C MET A 6 11.53 -1.83 -17.65
N GLY A 7 10.23 -1.79 -17.98
CA GLY A 7 9.51 -0.55 -18.27
C GLY A 7 9.67 0.50 -17.19
N ASP A 8 9.79 1.75 -17.63
CA ASP A 8 10.01 2.89 -16.77
C ASP A 8 8.87 3.10 -15.76
N PHE A 9 9.22 3.38 -14.51
CA PHE A 9 8.25 3.57 -13.43
C PHE A 9 8.75 4.54 -12.34
N SER A 10 7.80 5.27 -11.76
CA SER A 10 8.02 6.09 -10.57
C SER A 10 7.61 5.30 -9.33
N VAL A 11 8.40 5.38 -8.26
CA VAL A 11 7.99 4.91 -6.93
C VAL A 11 7.42 6.08 -6.14
N ILE A 12 6.23 5.92 -5.57
CA ILE A 12 5.61 6.91 -4.71
C ILE A 12 5.68 6.43 -3.26
N LEU A 13 6.39 7.19 -2.44
CA LEU A 13 6.72 6.84 -1.07
C LEU A 13 6.27 7.93 -0.09
N PRO A 14 5.07 7.78 0.51
CA PRO A 14 4.68 8.59 1.65
C PRO A 14 5.52 8.25 2.89
N VAL A 15 5.97 9.29 3.59
CA VAL A 15 6.85 9.16 4.77
C VAL A 15 6.38 10.09 5.88
N HIS A 16 6.19 9.55 7.09
CA HIS A 16 5.90 10.33 8.29
C HIS A 16 6.71 9.81 9.48
N ASN A 17 7.87 10.43 9.71
CA ASN A 17 8.77 10.12 10.82
C ASN A 17 9.14 8.62 10.95
N GLU A 18 9.74 8.06 9.89
CA GLU A 18 10.04 6.63 9.77
C GLU A 18 11.55 6.35 9.73
N GLU A 19 12.39 7.21 10.34
CA GLU A 19 13.86 7.14 10.26
C GLU A 19 14.43 5.73 10.47
N ARG A 20 13.92 4.98 11.47
CA ARG A 20 14.44 3.65 11.82
C ARG A 20 14.12 2.60 10.77
N LEU A 21 12.93 2.66 10.17
CA LEU A 21 12.50 1.68 9.17
C LEU A 21 13.13 1.96 7.81
N LEU A 22 13.27 3.24 7.45
CA LEU A 22 13.88 3.68 6.19
C LEU A 22 15.30 3.17 5.97
N LEU A 23 16.08 2.98 7.05
CA LEU A 23 17.41 2.36 6.97
C LEU A 23 17.40 0.99 6.30
N ARG A 24 16.30 0.23 6.44
CA ARG A 24 16.12 -1.10 5.84
C ARG A 24 15.25 -1.06 4.59
N THR A 25 14.12 -0.36 4.64
CA THR A 25 13.11 -0.39 3.58
C THR A 25 13.57 0.37 2.34
N PHE A 26 14.19 1.54 2.50
CA PHE A 26 14.53 2.40 1.37
C PHE A 26 15.59 1.78 0.45
N GLN A 27 16.52 0.99 1.00
CA GLN A 27 17.49 0.25 0.19
C GLN A 27 16.80 -0.73 -0.77
N THR A 28 15.71 -1.38 -0.34
CA THR A 28 14.96 -2.30 -1.20
C THR A 28 14.23 -1.58 -2.33
N ILE A 29 13.79 -0.35 -2.10
CA ILE A 29 13.22 0.53 -3.14
C ILE A 29 14.30 0.88 -4.17
N CYS A 30 15.48 1.32 -3.71
CA CYS A 30 16.59 1.68 -4.60
C CYS A 30 17.05 0.48 -5.45
N ARG A 31 17.05 -0.74 -4.90
CA ARG A 31 17.40 -1.96 -5.65
C ARG A 31 16.40 -2.36 -6.73
N LEU A 32 15.17 -1.85 -6.67
CA LEU A 32 14.26 -1.98 -7.81
C LEU A 32 14.69 -1.09 -8.98
N ASP A 33 15.62 -0.16 -8.75
CA ASP A 33 16.19 0.73 -9.77
C ASP A 33 15.08 1.42 -10.59
N PRO A 34 14.23 2.23 -9.92
CA PRO A 34 13.23 3.06 -10.58
C PRO A 34 13.86 4.31 -11.19
N GLN A 35 13.23 4.83 -12.24
CA GLN A 35 13.60 6.07 -12.92
C GLN A 35 13.39 7.29 -12.04
N GLU A 36 12.45 7.20 -11.09
CA GLU A 36 12.17 8.23 -10.11
C GLU A 36 11.69 7.60 -8.80
N VAL A 37 12.18 8.12 -7.67
CA VAL A 37 11.54 7.91 -6.36
C VAL A 37 10.99 9.24 -5.86
N LEU A 38 9.67 9.35 -5.89
CA LEU A 38 8.94 10.49 -5.39
C LEU A 38 8.57 10.29 -3.91
N VAL A 39 9.26 11.03 -3.05
CA VAL A 39 9.13 10.96 -1.59
C VAL A 39 8.21 12.06 -1.11
N VAL A 40 7.03 11.68 -0.62
CA VAL A 40 6.05 12.61 -0.05
C VAL A 40 6.24 12.66 1.47
N LEU A 41 6.96 13.68 1.94
CA LEU A 41 7.23 13.90 3.36
C LEU A 41 6.02 14.56 4.03
N ASP A 42 5.25 13.79 4.78
CA ASP A 42 4.15 14.27 5.62
C ASP A 42 4.69 14.80 6.94
N ARG A 43 4.64 16.12 7.15
CA ARG A 43 5.01 16.81 8.39
C ARG A 43 6.31 16.25 9.00
N PRO A 44 7.43 16.29 8.25
CA PRO A 44 8.68 15.70 8.70
C PRO A 44 9.18 16.43 9.94
N ALA A 45 9.50 15.67 10.98
CA ALA A 45 10.06 16.15 12.24
C ALA A 45 11.29 15.34 12.70
N ASP A 46 11.74 14.38 11.88
CA ASP A 46 12.87 13.51 12.15
C ASP A 46 13.90 13.54 10.99
N ARG A 47 14.87 12.61 11.03
CA ARG A 47 15.94 12.50 10.03
C ARG A 47 15.56 11.70 8.79
N SER A 48 14.28 11.42 8.55
CA SER A 48 13.82 10.59 7.41
C SER A 48 14.35 11.10 6.07
N GLU A 49 14.24 12.41 5.80
CA GLU A 49 14.72 13.01 4.55
C GLU A 49 16.23 12.84 4.37
N HIS A 50 17.01 13.06 5.43
CA HIS A 50 18.46 12.91 5.40
C HIS A 50 18.87 11.46 5.12
N ILE A 51 18.20 10.49 5.75
CA ILE A 51 18.46 9.06 5.54
C ILE A 51 18.17 8.66 4.09
N ILE A 52 17.04 9.11 3.55
CA ILE A 52 16.65 8.86 2.16
C ILE A 52 17.67 9.44 1.20
N LYS A 53 18.07 10.72 1.37
CA LYS A 53 19.11 11.36 0.55
C LYS A 53 20.43 10.60 0.60
N LYS A 54 20.89 10.23 1.80
CA LYS A 54 22.15 9.49 2.00
C LYS A 54 22.15 8.12 1.33
N ILE A 55 21.05 7.37 1.47
CA ILE A 55 20.94 6.05 0.85
C ILE A 55 20.76 6.21 -0.67
N GLY A 56 19.89 7.10 -1.13
CA GLY A 56 19.65 7.30 -2.57
C GLY A 56 20.91 7.71 -3.33
N ALA A 57 21.71 8.62 -2.77
CA ALA A 57 23.00 9.00 -3.35
C ALA A 57 23.96 7.80 -3.51
N ARG A 58 23.96 6.86 -2.56
CA ARG A 58 24.76 5.63 -2.65
C ARG A 58 24.34 4.72 -3.80
N TYR A 59 23.04 4.70 -4.13
CA TYR A 59 22.48 3.88 -5.20
C TYR A 59 22.31 4.63 -6.53
N GLY A 60 22.65 5.92 -6.60
CA GLY A 60 22.41 6.74 -7.79
C GLY A 60 20.94 7.00 -8.08
N SER A 61 20.05 6.89 -7.07
CA SER A 61 18.61 7.06 -7.27
C SER A 61 18.24 8.50 -7.61
N ASN A 62 17.39 8.70 -8.61
CA ASN A 62 16.74 9.98 -8.87
C ASN A 62 15.63 10.23 -7.82
N LEU A 63 15.77 11.29 -7.03
CA LEU A 63 14.88 11.57 -5.90
C LEU A 63 14.14 12.89 -6.06
N THR A 64 12.81 12.82 -6.03
CA THR A 64 11.93 14.00 -5.97
C THR A 64 11.32 14.09 -4.58
N PHE A 65 11.36 15.26 -3.94
CA PHE A 65 10.79 15.46 -2.60
C PHE A 65 9.60 16.42 -2.62
N LEU A 66 8.44 15.96 -2.16
CA LEU A 66 7.27 16.78 -1.90
C LEU A 66 7.03 16.91 -0.40
N LYS A 67 7.13 18.13 0.16
CA LYS A 67 6.94 18.38 1.60
C LYS A 67 5.55 18.92 1.91
N ILE A 68 4.79 18.18 2.71
CA ILE A 68 3.46 18.59 3.18
C ILE A 68 3.57 19.11 4.60
N LYS A 69 3.48 20.43 4.77
CA LYS A 69 3.59 21.09 6.09
C LYS A 69 2.24 21.24 6.80
N ALA A 70 1.14 21.32 6.06
CA ALA A 70 -0.16 21.70 6.60
C ALA A 70 -0.91 20.52 7.24
N LYS A 71 -1.47 20.75 8.43
CA LYS A 71 -2.41 19.83 9.08
C LYS A 71 -3.83 20.12 8.56
N LYS A 72 -4.11 19.76 7.31
CA LYS A 72 -5.47 19.84 6.77
C LYS A 72 -6.33 18.69 7.34
N PRO A 73 -7.64 18.88 7.54
CA PRO A 73 -8.54 17.87 8.10
C PRO A 73 -8.91 16.80 7.07
N PHE A 74 -7.91 16.09 6.53
CA PHE A 74 -8.14 15.05 5.54
C PHE A 74 -8.81 13.84 6.16
N ARG A 75 -9.82 13.29 5.47
CA ARG A 75 -10.53 12.08 5.93
C ARG A 75 -9.62 10.86 6.03
N ASN A 76 -8.63 10.78 5.13
CA ASN A 76 -7.54 9.82 5.19
C ASN A 76 -6.29 10.45 4.56
N HIS A 77 -5.34 10.84 5.41
CA HIS A 77 -4.17 11.57 4.96
C HIS A 77 -3.34 10.78 3.96
N LEU A 78 -3.20 9.47 4.15
CA LEU A 78 -2.37 8.62 3.28
C LEU A 78 -2.88 8.58 1.84
N ASN A 79 -4.21 8.62 1.64
CA ASN A 79 -4.80 8.69 0.31
C ASN A 79 -4.36 9.96 -0.43
N VAL A 80 -4.40 11.10 0.25
CA VAL A 80 -3.99 12.39 -0.31
C VAL A 80 -2.51 12.39 -0.69
N LEU A 81 -1.65 11.82 0.16
CA LEU A 81 -0.21 11.73 -0.14
C LEU A 81 0.04 10.91 -1.42
N TYR A 82 -0.69 9.80 -1.61
CA TYR A 82 -0.59 9.03 -2.85
C TYR A 82 -1.15 9.79 -4.04
N GLN A 83 -2.31 10.44 -3.93
CA GLN A 83 -2.87 11.24 -5.02
C GLN A 83 -1.90 12.33 -5.47
N LEU A 84 -1.36 13.10 -4.52
CA LEU A 84 -0.37 14.14 -4.80
C LEU A 84 0.84 13.55 -5.52
N GLY A 85 1.34 12.41 -5.07
CA GLY A 85 2.48 11.77 -5.69
C GLY A 85 2.20 11.22 -7.10
N ILE A 86 1.02 10.64 -7.33
CA ILE A 86 0.63 10.12 -8.65
C ILE A 86 0.51 11.27 -9.66
N ASN A 87 -0.06 12.39 -9.22
CA ASN A 87 -0.32 13.54 -10.10
C ASN A 87 0.96 14.23 -10.59
N ILE A 88 2.07 14.15 -9.84
CA ILE A 88 3.34 14.80 -10.21
C ILE A 88 4.42 13.81 -10.67
N ALA A 89 4.14 12.50 -10.63
CA ALA A 89 5.08 11.50 -11.10
C ALA A 89 5.37 11.67 -12.60
N GLU A 90 6.64 11.56 -12.97
CA GLU A 90 7.07 11.76 -14.36
C GLU A 90 6.67 10.56 -15.23
N ASN A 91 6.73 9.36 -14.68
CA ASN A 91 6.48 8.12 -15.42
C ASN A 91 5.00 7.76 -15.47
N GLU A 92 4.61 7.05 -16.54
CA GLU A 92 3.25 6.52 -16.69
C GLU A 92 2.90 5.49 -15.60
N ILE A 93 3.84 4.60 -15.27
CA ILE A 93 3.63 3.54 -14.28
C ILE A 93 4.06 4.02 -12.89
N CYS A 94 3.19 3.87 -11.90
CA CYS A 94 3.43 4.24 -10.52
C CYS A 94 3.43 3.00 -9.61
N LEU A 95 4.50 2.79 -8.84
CA LEU A 95 4.56 1.83 -7.74
C LEU A 95 4.29 2.56 -6.41
N LEU A 96 3.11 2.33 -5.84
CA LEU A 96 2.72 2.80 -4.52
C LEU A 96 3.26 1.84 -3.46
N THR A 97 4.11 2.34 -2.57
CA THR A 97 4.65 1.56 -1.45
C THR A 97 4.65 2.38 -0.15
N GLN A 98 5.07 1.77 0.95
CA GLN A 98 5.07 2.35 2.29
C GLN A 98 6.46 2.34 2.89
N ALA A 99 6.79 3.34 3.71
CA ALA A 99 8.08 3.47 4.37
C ALA A 99 8.42 2.33 5.34
N ASP A 100 7.43 1.55 5.78
CA ASP A 100 7.58 0.38 6.65
C ASP A 100 7.62 -0.96 5.89
N VAL A 101 7.70 -0.95 4.56
CA VAL A 101 7.73 -2.17 3.74
C VAL A 101 9.08 -2.35 3.06
N ALA A 102 9.73 -3.49 3.29
CA ALA A 102 10.86 -3.96 2.50
C ALA A 102 10.34 -4.73 1.27
N LEU A 103 10.68 -4.27 0.06
CA LEU A 103 10.19 -4.83 -1.19
C LEU A 103 10.99 -6.07 -1.63
N ASP A 104 10.29 -7.06 -2.18
CA ASP A 104 10.91 -8.18 -2.88
C ASP A 104 11.46 -7.70 -4.24
N PRO A 105 12.73 -7.97 -4.60
CA PRO A 105 13.29 -7.65 -5.92
C PRO A 105 12.48 -8.23 -7.09
N LYS A 106 11.78 -9.35 -6.88
CA LYS A 106 10.86 -9.94 -7.87
C LYS A 106 9.70 -9.03 -8.24
N THR A 107 9.44 -7.94 -7.50
CA THR A 107 8.45 -6.93 -7.86
C THR A 107 8.76 -6.32 -9.23
N LYS A 108 10.03 -5.99 -9.50
CA LYS A 108 10.47 -5.29 -10.72
C LYS A 108 10.01 -6.00 -12.01
N ARG A 109 10.14 -7.33 -12.06
CA ARG A 109 9.82 -8.13 -13.26
C ARG A 109 8.36 -8.06 -13.71
N PHE A 110 7.45 -7.66 -12.81
CA PHE A 110 6.02 -7.59 -13.11
C PHE A 110 5.54 -6.18 -13.43
N ILE A 111 6.32 -5.15 -13.11
CA ILE A 111 5.94 -3.74 -13.27
C ILE A 111 5.45 -3.42 -14.70
N PRO A 112 6.06 -3.91 -15.79
CA PRO A 112 5.58 -3.63 -17.15
C PRO A 112 4.13 -4.06 -17.41
N MET A 113 3.63 -5.07 -16.69
CA MET A 113 2.23 -5.51 -16.82
C MET A 113 1.23 -4.43 -16.37
N ALA A 114 1.67 -3.46 -15.57
CA ALA A 114 0.81 -2.44 -14.99
C ALA A 114 0.19 -1.47 -16.02
N ARG A 115 0.73 -1.43 -17.25
CA ARG A 115 0.15 -0.67 -18.38
C ARG A 115 -1.31 -1.03 -18.63
N HIS A 116 -1.67 -2.30 -18.44
CA HIS A 116 -2.99 -2.81 -18.83
C HIS A 116 -3.80 -3.40 -17.65
N ARG A 117 -3.25 -3.40 -16.44
CA ARG A 117 -3.91 -3.97 -15.26
C ARG A 117 -3.33 -3.42 -13.96
N ILE A 118 -4.11 -3.51 -12.88
CA ILE A 118 -3.64 -3.15 -11.55
C ILE A 118 -2.91 -4.35 -10.92
N LEU A 119 -1.70 -4.13 -10.40
CA LEU A 119 -0.91 -5.16 -9.74
C LEU A 119 -0.94 -4.96 -8.24
N PHE A 120 -1.28 -6.01 -7.50
CA PHE A 120 -1.10 -6.07 -6.05
C PHE A 120 0.05 -7.01 -5.71
N PHE A 121 0.98 -6.54 -4.88
CA PHE A 121 2.09 -7.36 -4.40
C PHE A 121 1.85 -7.82 -2.98
N ARG A 122 2.05 -9.11 -2.72
CA ARG A 122 1.88 -9.67 -1.39
C ARG A 122 2.86 -9.03 -0.41
N CYS A 123 2.30 -8.56 0.71
CA CYS A 123 3.06 -8.05 1.84
C CYS A 123 2.87 -9.02 3.01
N LEU A 124 3.97 -9.63 3.44
CA LEU A 124 4.03 -10.52 4.59
C LEU A 124 4.10 -9.68 5.87
N PRO A 125 3.29 -10.02 6.89
CA PRO A 125 3.45 -9.42 8.21
C PRO A 125 4.75 -9.89 8.85
N TYR A 126 5.08 -9.32 10.02
CA TYR A 126 6.13 -9.82 10.90
C TYR A 126 6.07 -11.36 11.03
N LEU A 127 7.26 -11.98 11.12
CA LEU A 127 7.40 -13.43 11.25
C LEU A 127 6.52 -13.97 12.39
N GLY A 128 5.63 -14.91 12.07
CA GLY A 128 4.79 -15.61 13.05
C GLY A 128 3.56 -16.26 12.42
N TRP A 129 2.59 -16.63 13.26
CA TRP A 129 1.32 -17.26 12.84
C TRP A 129 0.64 -16.50 11.70
N ASN A 130 0.63 -15.16 11.79
CA ASN A 130 0.04 -14.30 10.77
C ASN A 130 0.71 -14.43 9.40
N THR A 131 2.00 -14.76 9.33
CA THR A 131 2.71 -15.05 8.08
C THR A 131 2.16 -16.33 7.46
N ILE A 132 2.04 -17.41 8.24
CA ILE A 132 1.52 -18.71 7.78
C ILE A 132 0.08 -18.55 7.25
N VAL A 133 -0.78 -17.85 8.01
CA VAL A 133 -2.15 -17.58 7.58
C VAL A 133 -2.16 -16.76 6.28
N THR A 134 -1.32 -15.72 6.17
CA THR A 134 -1.23 -14.93 4.94
C THR A 134 -0.76 -15.78 3.75
N LEU A 135 0.26 -16.62 3.90
CA LEU A 135 0.73 -17.52 2.84
C LEU A 135 -0.38 -18.46 2.37
N THR A 136 -1.14 -19.02 3.30
CA THR A 136 -2.25 -19.94 3.03
C THR A 136 -3.40 -19.23 2.31
N LEU A 137 -3.87 -18.11 2.85
CA LEU A 137 -4.97 -17.33 2.25
C LEU A 137 -4.59 -16.74 0.89
N SER A 138 -3.30 -16.46 0.64
CA SER A 138 -2.80 -16.02 -0.67
C SER A 138 -2.98 -17.08 -1.77
N ASN A 139 -3.32 -18.33 -1.45
CA ASN A 139 -3.60 -19.36 -2.46
C ASN A 139 -5.09 -19.46 -2.85
N LEU A 140 -6.00 -18.92 -2.06
CA LEU A 140 -7.44 -19.00 -2.33
C LEU A 140 -7.86 -18.13 -3.53
N PRO A 141 -8.85 -18.52 -4.35
CA PRO A 141 -9.28 -17.77 -5.54
C PRO A 141 -10.15 -16.54 -5.21
N LEU A 142 -9.81 -15.81 -4.14
CA LEU A 142 -10.51 -14.58 -3.74
C LEU A 142 -9.75 -13.35 -4.21
N LEU A 143 -10.49 -12.26 -4.47
CA LEU A 143 -9.89 -10.95 -4.70
C LEU A 143 -9.03 -10.55 -3.50
N LYS A 144 -7.74 -10.38 -3.75
CA LYS A 144 -6.74 -9.99 -2.75
C LYS A 144 -6.25 -8.60 -3.08
N VAL A 145 -6.27 -7.76 -2.06
CA VAL A 145 -5.70 -6.40 -2.10
C VAL A 145 -4.61 -6.30 -1.05
N SER A 146 -3.60 -5.48 -1.34
CA SER A 146 -2.48 -5.16 -0.46
C SER A 146 -2.13 -3.68 -0.60
N GLY A 147 -1.31 -3.17 0.33
CA GLY A 147 -0.84 -1.79 0.31
C GLY A 147 0.37 -1.53 -0.61
N ILE A 148 0.80 -2.54 -1.38
CA ILE A 148 1.86 -2.41 -2.39
C ILE A 148 1.19 -2.61 -3.74
N ILE A 149 1.06 -1.52 -4.51
CA ILE A 149 0.23 -1.48 -5.70
C ILE A 149 1.03 -0.87 -6.84
N THR A 150 0.97 -1.47 -8.03
CA THR A 150 1.45 -0.83 -9.26
C THR A 150 0.30 -0.66 -10.23
N LEU A 151 0.23 0.52 -10.86
CA LEU A 151 -0.83 0.91 -11.80
C LEU A 151 -0.27 1.93 -12.79
N SER A 152 -0.92 2.09 -13.95
CA SER A 152 -0.67 3.21 -14.85
C SER A 152 -1.50 4.44 -14.42
N ARG A 153 -0.96 5.64 -14.69
CA ARG A 153 -1.67 6.91 -14.50
C ARG A 153 -2.98 6.95 -15.29
N GLU A 154 -2.98 6.39 -16.50
CA GLU A 154 -4.18 6.24 -17.33
C GLU A 154 -5.30 5.49 -16.58
N LEU A 155 -5.00 4.34 -15.97
CA LEU A 155 -6.00 3.60 -15.19
C LEU A 155 -6.44 4.36 -13.93
N TYR A 156 -5.51 5.08 -13.29
CA TYR A 156 -5.80 5.92 -12.15
C TYR A 156 -6.79 7.03 -12.47
N GLU A 157 -6.56 7.78 -13.53
CA GLU A 157 -7.41 8.89 -13.97
C GLU A 157 -8.76 8.40 -14.47
N ARG A 158 -8.75 7.41 -15.37
CA ARG A 158 -9.96 6.86 -16.01
C ARG A 158 -11.00 6.37 -14.99
N TYR A 159 -10.55 5.74 -13.91
CA TYR A 159 -11.43 5.19 -12.88
C TYR A 159 -11.42 5.97 -11.57
N ASN A 160 -10.73 7.13 -11.55
CA ASN A 160 -10.53 7.96 -10.37
C ASN A 160 -10.11 7.12 -9.14
N LEU A 161 -9.08 6.28 -9.25
CA LEU A 161 -8.88 5.11 -8.36
C LEU A 161 -8.78 5.42 -6.86
N ILE A 162 -8.22 6.58 -6.49
CA ILE A 162 -8.06 7.00 -5.09
C ILE A 162 -8.76 8.35 -4.92
N GLU A 163 -9.58 8.46 -3.88
CA GLU A 163 -10.35 9.65 -3.50
C GLU A 163 -10.07 10.04 -2.04
N GLU A 164 -10.35 11.31 -1.71
CA GLU A 164 -10.25 11.84 -0.35
C GLU A 164 -11.45 11.43 0.52
N VAL A 165 -11.59 10.12 0.72
CA VAL A 165 -12.58 9.52 1.61
C VAL A 165 -11.89 8.75 2.73
N SER A 166 -12.62 8.48 3.80
CA SER A 166 -12.08 7.75 4.97
C SER A 166 -11.65 6.31 4.69
N ILE A 167 -12.04 5.74 3.55
CA ILE A 167 -11.71 4.37 3.14
C ILE A 167 -10.24 4.34 2.65
N PRO A 168 -9.39 3.41 3.12
CA PRO A 168 -8.02 3.27 2.65
C PRO A 168 -7.92 3.02 1.14
N PHE A 169 -6.91 3.59 0.48
CA PHE A 169 -6.71 3.52 -0.97
C PHE A 169 -6.79 2.10 -1.54
N GLU A 170 -6.18 1.10 -0.90
CA GLU A 170 -6.18 -0.28 -1.37
C GLU A 170 -7.59 -0.89 -1.37
N LYS A 171 -8.47 -0.43 -0.47
CA LYS A 171 -9.87 -0.82 -0.43
C LYS A 171 -10.69 -0.10 -1.48
N GLN A 172 -10.44 1.19 -1.71
CA GLN A 172 -11.10 1.93 -2.79
C GLN A 172 -10.80 1.30 -4.15
N ILE A 173 -9.53 1.01 -4.42
CA ILE A 173 -9.10 0.33 -5.66
C ILE A 173 -9.78 -1.04 -5.78
N GLY A 174 -9.80 -1.84 -4.71
CA GLY A 174 -10.49 -3.13 -4.71
C GLY A 174 -12.00 -3.06 -4.97
N ILE A 175 -12.68 -2.00 -4.49
CA ILE A 175 -14.09 -1.75 -4.77
C ILE A 175 -14.28 -1.37 -6.25
N LYS A 176 -13.44 -0.48 -6.78
CA LYS A 176 -13.50 -0.01 -8.18
C LYS A 176 -13.18 -1.11 -9.18
N ILE A 177 -12.23 -1.98 -8.87
CA ILE A 177 -11.95 -3.19 -9.65
C ILE A 177 -13.21 -4.03 -9.84
N ARG A 178 -13.99 -4.24 -8.77
CA ARG A 178 -15.24 -5.00 -8.85
C ARG A 178 -16.34 -4.25 -9.58
N LYS A 179 -16.46 -2.94 -9.34
CA LYS A 179 -17.50 -2.10 -9.93
C LYS A 179 -17.33 -1.95 -11.44
N HIS A 180 -16.08 -1.83 -11.91
CA HIS A 180 -15.76 -1.52 -13.31
C HIS A 180 -15.06 -2.66 -14.06
N ASN A 181 -14.98 -3.85 -13.47
CA ASN A 181 -14.29 -5.03 -14.03
C ASN A 181 -12.86 -4.72 -14.50
N ILE A 182 -12.13 -3.91 -13.73
CA ILE A 182 -10.77 -3.49 -14.09
C ILE A 182 -9.84 -4.71 -14.02
N PRO A 183 -9.05 -5.02 -15.07
CA PRO A 183 -8.08 -6.09 -15.02
C PRO A 183 -7.11 -5.91 -13.86
N TYR A 184 -6.87 -6.97 -13.10
CA TYR A 184 -5.93 -6.94 -11.99
C TYR A 184 -5.18 -8.26 -11.82
N SER A 185 -4.07 -8.24 -11.09
CA SER A 185 -3.32 -9.44 -10.74
C SER A 185 -2.75 -9.34 -9.33
N TYR A 186 -2.83 -10.44 -8.58
CA TYR A 186 -2.21 -10.55 -7.26
C TYR A 186 -0.93 -11.38 -7.35
N ILE A 187 0.20 -10.71 -7.21
CA ILE A 187 1.52 -11.30 -7.34
C ILE A 187 2.04 -11.73 -5.96
N LYS A 188 2.39 -13.02 -5.85
CA LYS A 188 2.89 -13.63 -4.61
C LYS A 188 4.38 -13.34 -4.37
N THR A 189 4.72 -12.07 -4.16
CA THR A 189 6.06 -11.66 -3.69
C THR A 189 6.24 -11.92 -2.19
N ASN A 190 7.48 -11.77 -1.73
CA ASN A 190 7.86 -11.85 -0.33
C ASN A 190 8.30 -10.47 0.20
N SER A 191 7.52 -9.43 -0.07
CA SER A 191 7.74 -8.12 0.54
C SER A 191 7.34 -8.18 2.01
N TRP A 192 8.08 -7.54 2.91
CA TRP A 192 7.91 -7.65 4.36
C TRP A 192 7.47 -6.33 4.98
N ASN A 193 6.40 -6.35 5.77
CA ASN A 193 6.07 -5.24 6.66
C ASN A 193 6.97 -5.32 7.90
N LEU A 194 7.86 -4.35 8.04
CA LEU A 194 8.82 -4.25 9.15
C LEU A 194 8.24 -3.54 10.37
N ARG A 195 7.02 -2.99 10.28
CA ARG A 195 6.39 -2.37 11.44
C ARG A 195 6.07 -3.43 12.49
N PRO A 196 6.42 -3.19 13.76
CA PRO A 196 6.04 -4.09 14.84
C PRO A 196 4.53 -4.21 14.93
N TYR A 197 4.08 -5.37 15.39
CA TYR A 197 2.68 -5.63 15.65
C TYR A 197 2.13 -4.69 16.72
N ILE A 198 1.05 -3.98 16.38
CA ILE A 198 0.36 -3.07 17.32
C ILE A 198 -1.08 -3.54 17.48
N ARG A 199 -1.38 -4.17 18.62
CA ARG A 199 -2.70 -4.71 18.97
C ARG A 199 -3.83 -3.68 18.81
N ARG A 200 -3.58 -2.40 19.17
CA ARG A 200 -4.56 -1.30 19.02
C ARG A 200 -5.05 -1.10 17.58
N ARG A 201 -4.23 -1.42 16.56
CA ARG A 201 -4.61 -1.28 15.15
C ARG A 201 -5.69 -2.28 14.74
N LEU A 202 -5.76 -3.45 15.38
CA LEU A 202 -6.77 -4.46 15.07
C LEU A 202 -8.20 -4.00 15.34
N TYR A 203 -8.41 -3.20 16.40
CA TYR A 203 -9.71 -2.57 16.64
C TYR A 203 -10.13 -1.67 15.48
N ARG A 204 -9.18 -0.93 14.88
CA ARG A 204 -9.46 -0.09 13.70
C ARG A 204 -9.79 -0.95 12.49
N THR A 205 -9.10 -2.08 12.31
CA THR A 205 -9.43 -3.07 11.27
C THR A 205 -10.86 -3.60 11.43
N GLY A 206 -11.26 -3.92 12.65
CA GLY A 206 -12.63 -4.33 12.98
C GLY A 206 -13.68 -3.28 12.61
N LYS A 207 -13.50 -2.04 13.10
CA LYS A 207 -14.38 -0.90 12.78
C LYS A 207 -14.50 -0.68 11.27
N MET A 208 -13.40 -0.78 10.54
CA MET A 208 -13.39 -0.63 9.09
C MET A 208 -14.18 -1.75 8.39
N ARG A 209 -14.08 -3.00 8.86
CA ARG A 209 -14.89 -4.10 8.33
C ARG A 209 -16.39 -3.86 8.51
N ARG A 210 -16.80 -3.33 9.67
CA ARG A 210 -18.19 -2.95 9.94
C ARG A 210 -18.65 -1.81 9.03
N LYS A 211 -17.83 -0.77 8.88
CA LYS A 211 -18.08 0.35 7.97
C LYS A 211 -18.23 -0.09 6.50
N LEU A 212 -17.46 -1.11 6.08
CA LEU A 212 -17.53 -1.69 4.73
C LEU A 212 -18.64 -2.75 4.56
N GLY A 213 -19.57 -2.87 5.52
CA GLY A 213 -20.70 -3.81 5.45
C GLY A 213 -20.28 -5.28 5.41
N LYS A 214 -19.10 -5.64 5.93
CA LYS A 214 -18.68 -7.06 5.97
C LYS A 214 -19.53 -7.83 6.98
N GLY A 215 -19.87 -9.08 6.67
CA GLY A 215 -20.67 -9.93 7.57
C GLY A 215 -19.98 -10.20 8.91
N SER A 216 -20.77 -10.33 9.96
CA SER A 216 -20.31 -10.63 11.33
C SER A 216 -19.62 -11.99 11.41
N ILE A 217 -20.22 -13.04 10.83
CA ILE A 217 -19.65 -14.41 10.79
C ILE A 217 -18.30 -14.43 10.07
N GLN A 218 -18.22 -13.79 8.89
CA GLN A 218 -16.96 -13.69 8.15
C GLN A 218 -15.86 -12.98 8.97
N THR A 219 -16.25 -11.98 9.76
CA THR A 219 -15.33 -11.23 10.62
C THR A 219 -14.90 -12.04 11.83
N LEU A 220 -15.80 -12.81 12.44
CA LEU A 220 -15.51 -13.72 13.53
C LEU A 220 -14.52 -14.81 13.07
N LEU A 221 -14.82 -15.49 11.96
CA LEU A 221 -13.95 -16.54 11.40
C LEU A 221 -12.53 -16.01 11.13
N LEU A 222 -12.41 -14.83 10.53
CA LEU A 222 -11.11 -14.19 10.29
C LEU A 222 -10.39 -13.89 11.61
N SER A 223 -11.11 -13.41 12.62
CA SER A 223 -10.54 -13.06 13.93
C SER A 223 -10.01 -14.30 14.65
N VAL A 224 -10.76 -15.41 14.61
CA VAL A 224 -10.33 -16.70 15.17
C VAL A 224 -9.14 -17.25 14.39
N LEU A 225 -9.23 -17.34 13.06
CA LEU A 225 -8.17 -17.88 12.21
C LEU A 225 -6.84 -17.15 12.41
N ARG A 226 -6.86 -15.83 12.62
CA ARG A 226 -5.64 -15.03 12.82
C ARG A 226 -5.21 -14.92 14.29
N ALA A 227 -5.97 -15.49 15.23
CA ALA A 227 -5.81 -15.27 16.67
C ALA A 227 -5.80 -13.77 17.05
N GLN A 228 -6.75 -13.02 16.51
CA GLN A 228 -6.88 -11.56 16.60
C GLN A 228 -8.30 -11.16 17.06
N PRO A 229 -8.71 -11.47 18.31
CA PRO A 229 -10.07 -11.20 18.79
C PRO A 229 -10.44 -9.71 18.79
N GLU A 230 -9.46 -8.82 18.85
CA GLU A 230 -9.66 -7.36 18.81
C GLU A 230 -10.28 -6.89 17.49
N VAL A 231 -10.11 -7.65 16.40
CA VAL A 231 -10.79 -7.38 15.14
C VAL A 231 -12.30 -7.54 15.31
N MET A 232 -12.75 -8.58 16.01
CA MET A 232 -14.17 -8.77 16.29
C MET A 232 -14.69 -7.74 17.28
N VAL A 233 -13.94 -7.44 18.34
CA VAL A 233 -14.33 -6.39 19.31
C VAL A 233 -14.45 -5.03 18.61
N GLY A 234 -13.50 -4.70 17.74
CA GLY A 234 -13.56 -3.48 16.93
C GLY A 234 -14.75 -3.46 15.97
N TYR A 235 -15.14 -4.61 15.41
CA TYR A 235 -16.31 -4.74 14.53
C TYR A 235 -17.62 -4.48 15.29
N ILE A 236 -17.78 -5.05 16.48
CA ILE A 236 -18.97 -4.86 17.33
C ILE A 236 -19.08 -3.40 17.79
N LYS A 237 -17.96 -2.80 18.21
CA LYS A 237 -17.90 -1.39 18.64
C LYS A 237 -17.85 -0.38 17.48
N GLY A 238 -17.95 -0.85 16.24
CA GLY A 238 -17.94 -0.01 15.06
C GLY A 238 -19.35 0.46 14.75
N GLU A 239 -19.51 1.75 14.49
CA GLU A 239 -20.72 2.25 13.85
C GLU A 239 -20.74 1.72 12.41
N GLY A 240 -21.78 0.98 12.07
CA GLY A 240 -22.03 0.62 10.68
C GLY A 240 -22.45 1.85 9.90
N ILE A 241 -22.35 1.79 8.58
CA ILE A 241 -23.24 2.61 7.76
C ILE A 241 -24.61 1.96 7.95
N CYS A 242 -25.38 2.39 8.95
CA CYS A 242 -26.83 2.15 8.92
C CYS A 242 -27.32 2.78 7.62
N GLY A 243 -28.13 2.03 6.88
CA GLY A 243 -28.71 2.52 5.64
C GLY A 243 -29.40 3.85 5.89
N SER A 244 -28.89 4.89 5.24
CA SER A 244 -29.79 5.88 4.65
C SER A 244 -30.38 5.18 3.44
N GLU A 245 -31.64 4.78 3.56
CA GLU A 245 -32.56 4.74 2.42
C GLU A 245 -32.43 6.02 1.57
#